data_AF-S2WIS0-F1
#
_entry.id   AF-S2WIS0-F1
#
_cell.length_a   1.000
_cell.length_b   1.000
_cell.length_c   1.000
_cell.angle_alpha   90.00
_cell.angle_beta   90.00
_cell.angle_gamma   90.00
#
_symmetry.space_group_name_H-M   'P 1'
#
loop_
_entity.id
_entity.type
_entity.pdbx_description
1 polymer ?
#
loop_
_entity_poly.entity_id
_entity_poly.type
_entity_poly.pdbx_seq_one_letter_code
_entity_poly.pdbx_strand_id
1 'polypeptide(L)' 'MSIIYGPTYTSLEQIRARMDAILSELRISREEFEERMAEYTLNRREAGFRDEFETLQWCEELFLDDLEEESRDGLA' A
#
# COMPACT_ATOMS: atom_id res chain seq x y z
N MET A 1 17.70 11.46 -3.42
CA MET A 1 16.69 11.12 -4.45
C MET A 1 16.61 9.61 -4.50
N SER A 2 15.78 9.02 -3.64
CA SER A 2 15.66 7.56 -3.52
C SER A 2 14.79 7.07 -4.68
N ILE A 3 15.41 6.39 -5.63
CA ILE A 3 14.70 5.80 -6.78
C ILE A 3 14.08 4.50 -6.27
N ILE A 4 12.79 4.53 -5.97
CA ILE A 4 12.03 3.34 -5.62
C ILE A 4 11.72 2.63 -6.94
N TYR A 5 12.32 1.45 -7.14
CA TYR A 5 12.07 0.60 -8.30
C TYR A 5 10.65 0.02 -8.19
N GLY A 6 9.72 0.59 -8.95
CA GLY A 6 8.32 0.17 -9.01
C GLY A 6 7.50 1.15 -9.86
N PRO A 7 6.24 0.82 -10.21
CA PRO A 7 5.32 1.80 -10.78
C PRO A 7 5.32 3.05 -9.88
N THR A 8 5.64 4.21 -10.46
CA THR A 8 5.58 5.49 -9.77
C THR A 8 4.12 5.81 -9.47
N TYR A 9 3.66 5.46 -8.28
CA TYR A 9 2.34 5.86 -7.80
C TYR A 9 2.37 7.35 -7.50
N THR A 10 1.69 8.15 -8.32
CA THR A 10 1.74 9.63 -8.20
C THR A 10 0.62 10.20 -7.33
N SER A 11 -0.29 9.37 -6.81
CA SER A 11 -1.46 9.81 -6.04
C SER A 11 -2.01 8.70 -5.15
N LEU A 12 -2.60 9.07 -4.01
CA LEU A 12 -3.27 8.15 -3.07
C LEU A 12 -4.35 7.28 -3.76
N GLU A 13 -5.11 7.85 -4.70
CA GLU A 13 -6.12 7.11 -5.46
C GLU A 13 -5.52 5.97 -6.28
N GLN A 14 -4.33 6.17 -6.87
CA GLN A 14 -3.65 5.12 -7.64
C GLN A 14 -3.15 3.99 -6.74
N ILE A 15 -2.65 4.35 -5.55
CA ILE A 15 -2.20 3.38 -4.53
C ILE A 15 -3.38 2.51 -4.12
N ARG A 16 -4.49 3.14 -3.72
CA ARG A 16 -5.72 2.44 -3.30
C ARG A 16 -6.32 1.59 -4.42
N ALA A 17 -6.37 2.12 -5.64
CA ALA A 17 -6.86 1.37 -6.80
C ALA A 17 -6.00 0.13 -7.08
N ARG A 18 -4.67 0.21 -6.88
CA ARG A 18 -3.79 -0.93 -7.06
C ARG A 18 -3.95 -1.96 -5.94
N MET A 19 -4.05 -1.51 -4.69
CA MET A 19 -4.34 -2.40 -3.56
C MET A 19 -5.67 -3.14 -3.77
N ASP A 20 -6.73 -2.42 -4.19
CA ASP A 20 -8.03 -3.02 -4.49
C ASP A 20 -7.94 -4.03 -5.64
N ALA A 21 -7.19 -3.73 -6.70
CA ALA A 21 -6.95 -4.66 -7.80
C ALA A 21 -6.25 -5.96 -7.35
N ILE A 22 -5.26 -5.87 -6.45
CA ILE A 22 -4.58 -7.04 -5.87
C ILE A 22 -5.57 -7.88 -5.06
N LEU A 23 -6.33 -7.24 -4.16
CA LEU A 23 -7.31 -7.91 -3.30
C LEU A 23 -8.43 -8.56 -4.12
N SER A 24 -8.90 -7.88 -5.16
CA SER A 24 -9.89 -8.38 -6.12
C SER A 24 -9.36 -9.58 -6.92
N GLU A 25 -8.10 -9.53 -7.36
CA GLU A 25 -7.45 -10.65 -8.05
C GLU A 25 -7.31 -11.89 -7.16
N LEU A 26 -6.97 -11.66 -5.89
CA LEU A 26 -6.84 -12.69 -4.86
C LEU A 26 -8.20 -13.15 -4.30
N ARG A 27 -9.27 -12.39 -4.58
CA ARG A 27 -10.63 -12.59 -4.04
C ARG A 27 -10.65 -12.68 -2.52
N ILE A 28 -9.90 -11.78 -1.89
CA ILE A 28 -9.70 -11.71 -0.44
C ILE A 28 -9.98 -10.29 0.04
N SER A 29 -10.45 -10.16 1.27
CA SER A 29 -10.59 -8.85 1.91
C SER A 29 -9.25 -8.32 2.38
N ARG A 30 -9.12 -7.00 2.50
CA ARG A 30 -7.90 -6.36 3.05
C ARG A 30 -7.52 -6.95 4.41
N GLU A 31 -8.49 -7.03 5.33
CA GLU A 31 -8.31 -7.59 6.68
C GLU A 31 -7.80 -9.03 6.66
N GLU A 32 -8.38 -9.90 5.82
CA GLU A 32 -7.96 -11.30 5.71
C GLU A 32 -6.55 -11.43 5.10
N PHE A 33 -6.20 -10.58 4.14
CA PHE A 33 -4.86 -10.56 3.55
C PHE A 33 -3.81 -10.07 4.57
N GLU A 34 -4.13 -9.01 5.32
CA GLU A 34 -3.29 -8.47 6.39
C GLU A 34 -3.10 -9.46 7.53
N GLU A 35 -4.16 -10.15 7.96
CA GLU A 35 -4.08 -11.23 8.95
C GLU A 35 -3.14 -12.34 8.48
N ARG A 36 -3.31 -12.83 7.25
CA ARG A 36 -2.44 -13.87 6.68
C ARG A 36 -1.00 -13.43 6.50
N MET A 37 -0.76 -12.14 6.20
CA MET A 37 0.59 -11.57 6.18
C MET A 37 1.21 -11.61 7.58
N ALA A 38 0.47 -11.20 8.61
CA ALA A 38 0.93 -11.18 9.99
C ALA A 38 1.18 -12.59 10.56
N GLU A 39 0.36 -13.56 10.19
CA GLU A 39 0.49 -14.96 10.61
C GLU A 39 1.48 -15.77 9.75
N TYR A 40 2.04 -15.18 8.69
CA TYR A 40 2.89 -15.87 7.71
C TYR A 40 2.21 -17.07 7.04
N THR A 41 0.90 -17.01 6.83
CA THR A 41 0.05 -18.08 6.28
C THR A 41 -0.36 -17.86 4.81
N LEU A 42 0.28 -16.90 4.12
CA LEU A 42 0.02 -16.61 2.70
C LEU A 42 0.30 -17.83 1.81
N ASN A 43 -0.64 -18.12 0.91
CA ASN A 43 -0.40 -19.08 -0.17
C ASN A 43 0.60 -18.52 -1.19
N ARG A 44 1.09 -19.39 -2.07
CA ARG A 44 2.09 -19.02 -3.10
C ARG A 44 1.67 -17.84 -3.97
N ARG A 45 0.37 -17.72 -4.28
CA ARG A 45 -0.18 -16.62 -5.08
C ARG A 45 -0.20 -15.31 -4.30
N GLU A 46 -0.65 -15.35 -3.05
CA GLU A 46 -0.69 -14.23 -2.12
C GLU A 46 0.72 -13.71 -1.80
N ALA A 47 1.67 -14.63 -1.56
CA ALA A 47 3.07 -14.32 -1.32
C ALA A 47 3.74 -13.60 -2.50
N GLY A 48 3.25 -13.81 -3.73
CA GLY A 48 3.72 -13.09 -4.91
C GLY A 48 3.37 -11.60 -4.91
N PHE A 49 2.31 -11.21 -4.20
CA PHE A 49 1.86 -9.81 -4.08
C PHE A 49 2.27 -9.15 -2.76
N ARG A 50 2.81 -9.91 -1.82
CA ARG A 50 3.19 -9.42 -0.49
C ARG A 50 4.08 -8.17 -0.56
N ASP A 51 5.19 -8.26 -1.29
CA ASP A 51 6.19 -7.18 -1.39
C ASP A 51 5.59 -5.90 -2.02
N GLU A 52 4.78 -6.08 -3.06
CA GLU A 52 4.07 -4.99 -3.72
C GLU A 52 3.02 -4.35 -2.80
N PHE A 53 2.27 -5.15 -2.05
CA PHE A 53 1.24 -4.69 -1.13
C PHE A 53 1.84 -3.98 0.09
N GLU A 54 2.96 -4.46 0.64
CA GLU A 54 3.71 -3.78 1.70
C GLU A 54 4.26 -2.43 1.19
N THR A 55 4.78 -2.38 -0.04
CA THR A 55 5.23 -1.13 -0.67
C THR A 55 4.08 -0.14 -0.85
N LEU A 56 2.92 -0.62 -1.29
CA LEU A 56 1.71 0.20 -1.47
C LEU A 56 1.22 0.78 -0.14
N GLN A 57 1.21 -0.01 0.94
CA GLN A 57 0.86 0.47 2.27
C GLN A 57 1.82 1.55 2.76
N TRP A 58 3.12 1.34 2.61
CA TRP A 58 4.12 2.35 2.97
C TRP A 58 3.96 3.64 2.16
N CYS A 59 3.65 3.53 0.87
CA CYS A 59 3.31 4.70 0.05
C CYS A 59 2.01 5.38 0.53
N GLU A 60 0.96 4.63 0.87
CA GLU A 60 -0.28 5.19 1.45
C GLU A 60 0.03 5.99 2.72
N GLU A 61 0.85 5.45 3.62
CA GLU A 61 1.27 6.14 4.85
C GLU A 61 2.08 7.41 4.56
N LEU A 62 3.05 7.36 3.64
CA LEU A 62 3.82 8.55 3.27
C LEU A 62 2.97 9.66 2.67
N PHE A 63 2.00 9.32 1.81
CA PHE A 63 1.10 10.32 1.24
C PHE A 63 0.19 10.95 2.30
N LEU A 64 -0.20 10.20 3.32
CA LEU A 64 -1.01 10.71 4.43
C LEU A 64 -0.17 11.60 5.36
N ASP A 65 1.06 11.20 5.66
CA ASP A 65 2.00 11.95 6.49
C ASP A 65 2.36 13.30 5.84
N ASP A 66 2.67 13.32 4.54
CA ASP A 66 2.98 14.53 3.77
C ASP A 66 1.78 15.52 3.74
N LEU A 67 0.55 15.01 3.67
CA LEU A 67 -0.68 15.81 3.76
C LEU A 67 -0.90 16.40 5.17
N GLU A 68 -0.57 15.64 6.22
CA GLU A 68 -0.67 16.12 7.61
C GLU A 68 0.40 17.17 7.94
N GLU A 69 1.62 17.02 7.40
CA GLU A 69 2.69 18.01 7.54
C GLU A 69 2.37 19.32 6.81
N GLU A 70 1.86 19.26 5.57
CA GLU A 70 1.44 20.45 4.80
C GLU A 70 0.30 21.21 5.50
N SER A 71 -0.62 20.49 6.15
CA SER A 71 -1.72 21.11 6.91
C SER A 71 -1.27 21.74 8.24
N ARG A 72 -0.10 21.38 8.79
CA ARG A 72 0.47 21.95 10.01
C ARG A 72 1.31 23.20 9.74
N ASP A 73 1.97 23.28 8.59
CA ASP A 73 2.82 24.43 8.21
C ASP A 73 2.02 25.65 7.73
N GLY A 74 0.78 25.45 7.26
CA GLY A 74 -0.14 26.53 6.85
C GLY A 74 -0.76 27.37 8.00
N LEU A 75 -0.32 27.16 9.25
CA LEU A 75 -0.85 27.80 10.46
C LEU A 75 0.19 28.65 11.23
N ALA A 76 1.37 28.91 10.64
CA ALA A 76 2.43 29.72 11.24
C ALA A 76 2.46 31.18 10.73
#